data_AF-A0A6V7JV40-F1
#
_entry.id   AF-A0A6V7JV40-F1
#
_cell.length_a   1.000
_cell.length_b   1.000
_cell.length_c   1.000
_cell.angle_alpha   90.00
_cell.angle_beta   90.00
_cell.angle_gamma   90.00
#
_symmetry.space_group_name_H-M   'P 1'
#
loop_
_entity.id
_entity.type
_entity.pdbx_description
1 polymer ?
#
loop_
_entity_poly.entity_id
_entity_poly.type
_entity_poly.pdbx_seq_one_letter_code
_entity_poly.pdbx_strand_id
1 'polypeptide(L)'
;LKILVKNAKIRGITSFIIDRARVSLIGPSLAMNITIPKLYIEGQYNLTGVIGDMFHVFGEGPLTATVSDLKIFFEAVLGYSRGLFLRSFELDFNIGHIDADLGNFMGDSRTGKVMNE
;
A
#
# COMPACT_ATOMS: atom_id res chain seq x y z
N LEU A 1 11.95 -10.67 -7.69
CA LEU A 1 12.17 -9.27 -7.27
C LEU A 1 12.14 -9.19 -5.75
N LYS A 2 13.10 -8.49 -5.13
CA LYS A 2 13.14 -8.25 -3.68
C LYS A 2 13.21 -6.76 -3.41
N ILE A 3 12.31 -6.26 -2.57
CA ILE A 3 12.24 -4.84 -2.16
C ILE A 3 12.16 -4.79 -0.64
N LEU A 4 12.97 -3.94 -0.03
CA LEU A 4 12.94 -3.63 1.39
C LEU A 4 12.76 -2.12 1.55
N VAL A 5 11.81 -1.70 2.38
CA VAL A 5 11.62 -0.29 2.74
C VAL A 5 11.82 -0.14 4.24
N LYS A 6 12.71 0.78 4.63
CA LYS A 6 13.01 1.14 6.03
C LYS A 6 12.54 2.54 6.32
N ASN A 7 12.22 2.80 7.59
CA ASN A 7 11.79 4.11 8.09
C ASN A 7 10.60 4.69 7.29
N ALA A 8 9.70 3.82 6.84
CA ALA A 8 8.53 4.21 6.07
C ALA A 8 7.61 5.08 6.92
N LYS A 9 7.22 6.24 6.39
CA LYS A 9 6.18 7.09 6.95
C LYS A 9 5.07 7.20 5.91
N ILE A 10 3.86 6.93 6.36
CA ILE A 10 2.65 7.00 5.54
C ILE A 10 1.77 8.10 6.10
N ARG A 11 1.35 9.04 5.25
CA ARG A 11 0.49 10.17 5.60
C ARG A 11 -0.76 10.16 4.71
N GLY A 12 -1.84 10.77 5.19
CA GLY A 12 -3.11 10.87 4.46
C GLY A 12 -4.11 9.75 4.73
N ILE A 13 -3.75 8.73 5.54
CA ILE A 13 -4.66 7.62 5.87
C ILE A 13 -5.97 8.14 6.48
N THR A 14 -5.92 9.19 7.30
CA THR A 14 -7.08 9.73 8.02
C THR A 14 -8.07 10.50 7.13
N SER A 15 -7.72 10.86 5.89
CA SER A 15 -8.66 11.50 4.96
C SER A 15 -9.50 10.50 4.17
N PHE A 16 -9.65 9.28 4.71
CA PHE A 16 -10.45 8.23 4.11
C PHE A 16 -11.94 8.59 4.08
N ILE A 17 -12.64 8.04 3.10
CA ILE A 17 -14.08 8.18 2.90
C ILE A 17 -14.67 6.77 3.00
N ILE A 18 -15.73 6.61 3.79
CA ILE A 18 -16.48 5.34 3.86
C ILE A 18 -17.51 5.37 2.73
N ASP A 19 -17.29 4.58 1.68
CA ASP A 19 -18.21 4.48 0.54
C ASP A 19 -19.43 3.61 0.89
N ARG A 20 -19.19 2.55 1.67
CA ARG A 20 -20.23 1.64 2.14
C ARG A 20 -19.78 0.99 3.44
N ALA A 21 -20.70 0.84 4.38
CA ALA A 21 -20.51 0.02 5.57
C ALA A 21 -21.73 -0.90 5.75
N ARG A 22 -21.48 -2.15 6.10
CA ARG A 22 -22.49 -3.14 6.46
C ARG A 22 -22.08 -3.80 7.76
N VAL A 23 -23.03 -3.88 8.70
CA VAL A 23 -22.85 -4.56 9.98
C VAL A 23 -23.91 -5.64 10.10
N SER A 24 -23.50 -6.86 10.44
CA SER A 24 -24.41 -7.94 10.84
C SER A 24 -24.26 -8.19 12.34
N LEU A 25 -25.39 -8.34 13.04
CA LEU A 25 -25.40 -8.73 14.46
C LEU A 25 -25.60 -10.24 14.64
N ILE A 26 -26.22 -10.91 13.66
CA ILE A 26 -26.37 -12.37 13.63
C ILE A 26 -25.14 -12.93 12.92
N GLY A 27 -24.22 -13.53 13.69
CA GLY A 27 -22.86 -13.76 13.24
C GLY A 27 -22.13 -12.42 13.08
N PRO A 28 -21.63 -11.81 14.18
CA PRO A 28 -21.08 -10.47 14.18
C PRO A 28 -20.05 -10.25 13.08
N SER A 29 -20.38 -9.41 12.09
CA SER A 29 -19.47 -9.09 11.00
C SER A 29 -19.56 -7.63 10.59
N LEU A 30 -18.44 -7.13 10.09
CA LEU A 30 -18.28 -5.78 9.58
C LEU A 30 -17.67 -5.87 8.18
N ALA A 31 -18.34 -5.30 7.20
CA ALA A 31 -17.80 -5.15 5.84
C ALA A 31 -17.82 -3.68 5.45
N MET A 32 -16.70 -3.17 4.94
CA MET A 32 -16.54 -1.77 4.58
C MET A 32 -15.82 -1.61 3.25
N ASN A 33 -16.33 -0.69 2.43
CA ASN A 33 -15.60 -0.10 1.32
C ASN A 33 -15.12 1.27 1.75
N ILE A 34 -13.81 1.50 1.65
CA ILE A 34 -13.17 2.76 1.97
C ILE A 34 -12.39 3.24 0.76
N THR A 35 -12.48 4.52 0.46
CA THR A 35 -11.61 5.21 -0.48
C THR A 35 -10.66 6.14 0.27
N ILE A 36 -9.37 6.02 0.05
CA ILE A 36 -8.36 6.99 0.49
C ILE A 36 -7.96 7.81 -0.74
N PRO A 37 -8.39 9.09 -0.83
CA PRO A 37 -8.18 9.88 -2.04
C PRO A 37 -6.71 10.08 -2.37
N LYS A 38 -5.87 10.25 -1.34
CA LYS A 38 -4.45 10.49 -1.52
C LYS A 38 -3.64 10.00 -0.31
N LEU A 39 -2.66 9.15 -0.57
CA LEU A 39 -1.64 8.72 0.38
C LEU A 39 -0.29 9.22 -0.05
N TYR A 40 0.53 9.62 0.93
CA TYR A 40 1.92 9.98 0.72
C TYR A 40 2.80 9.02 1.50
N ILE A 41 3.80 8.46 0.84
CA ILE A 41 4.74 7.49 1.39
C ILE A 41 6.14 8.08 1.23
N GLU A 42 6.92 8.09 2.31
CA GLU A 42 8.34 8.42 2.26
C GLU A 42 9.14 7.35 3.03
N GLY A 43 10.35 7.04 2.57
CA GLY A 43 11.19 6.05 3.23
C GLY A 43 12.55 5.87 2.58
N GLN A 44 13.27 4.83 3.01
CA GLN A 44 14.53 4.40 2.38
C GLN A 44 14.32 3.01 1.80
N TYR A 45 14.48 2.87 0.48
CA TYR A 45 14.31 1.59 -0.21
C TYR A 45 15.67 0.96 -0.52
N ASN A 46 15.68 -0.37 -0.58
CA ASN A 46 16.72 -1.17 -1.20
C ASN A 46 16.01 -2.23 -2.06
N LEU A 47 16.29 -2.21 -3.35
CA LEU A 47 15.68 -3.05 -4.36
C LEU A 47 16.76 -3.83 -5.09
N THR A 48 16.51 -5.12 -5.32
CA THR A 48 17.31 -5.95 -6.21
C THR A 48 16.44 -7.04 -6.83
N GLY A 49 16.69 -7.37 -8.10
CA GLY A 49 16.04 -8.51 -8.72
C GLY A 49 16.12 -8.47 -10.24
N VAL A 50 15.31 -9.32 -10.86
CA VAL A 50 15.17 -9.40 -12.32
C VAL A 50 13.71 -9.14 -12.66
N ILE A 51 13.47 -8.25 -13.63
CA ILE A 51 12.16 -8.02 -14.26
C ILE A 51 12.14 -8.81 -15.58
N GLY A 52 11.14 -9.68 -15.74
CA GLY A 52 11.14 -10.70 -16.78
C GLY A 52 12.34 -11.65 -16.63
N ASP A 53 12.94 -12.05 -17.75
CA ASP A 53 14.11 -12.94 -17.77
C ASP A 53 15.44 -12.21 -18.05
N MET A 54 15.43 -10.89 -18.29
CA MET A 54 16.60 -10.19 -18.84
C MET A 54 17.03 -8.93 -18.08
N PHE A 55 16.12 -8.21 -17.41
CA PHE A 55 16.44 -6.89 -16.86
C PHE A 55 16.77 -6.97 -15.37
N HIS A 56 18.07 -6.92 -15.05
CA HIS A 56 18.53 -6.80 -13.68
C HIS A 56 18.24 -5.39 -13.17
N VAL A 57 17.39 -5.29 -12.14
CA VAL A 57 17.06 -4.03 -11.48
C VAL A 57 17.68 -3.99 -10.10
N PHE A 58 18.22 -2.83 -9.75
CA PHE A 58 18.79 -2.58 -8.44
C PHE A 58 18.70 -1.10 -8.10
N GLY A 59 18.72 -0.77 -6.81
CA GLY A 59 18.74 0.61 -6.34
C GLY A 59 18.68 0.67 -4.83
N GLU A 60 19.30 1.70 -4.27
CA GLU A 60 19.24 1.99 -2.85
C GLU A 60 19.24 3.50 -2.64
N GLY A 61 18.22 4.01 -1.94
CA GLY A 61 18.08 5.43 -1.75
C GLY A 61 16.74 5.86 -1.15
N PRO A 62 16.44 7.17 -1.18
CA PRO A 62 15.14 7.67 -0.75
C PRO A 62 14.05 7.20 -1.71
N LEU A 63 12.91 6.82 -1.14
CA LEU A 63 11.66 6.57 -1.83
C LEU A 63 10.67 7.67 -1.43
N THR A 64 10.04 8.28 -2.43
CA THR A 64 8.79 9.01 -2.22
C THR A 64 7.72 8.46 -3.15
N ALA A 65 6.50 8.31 -2.68
CA ALA A 65 5.40 7.89 -3.52
C ALA A 65 4.09 8.57 -3.13
N THR A 66 3.28 8.87 -4.13
CA THR A 66 1.90 9.31 -3.99
C THR A 66 1.00 8.24 -4.57
N VAL A 67 0.05 7.75 -3.77
CA VAL A 67 -1.00 6.84 -4.23
C VAL A 67 -2.32 7.62 -4.24
N SER A 68 -2.98 7.65 -5.38
CA SER A 68 -4.27 8.32 -5.55
C SER A 68 -5.37 7.30 -5.79
N ASP A 69 -6.56 7.59 -5.25
CA ASP A 69 -7.76 6.76 -5.40
C ASP A 69 -7.58 5.31 -4.93
N LEU A 70 -6.94 5.12 -3.77
CA LEU A 70 -6.81 3.79 -3.16
C LEU A 70 -8.18 3.35 -2.60
N LYS A 71 -8.76 2.31 -3.19
CA LYS A 71 -10.00 1.69 -2.72
C LYS A 71 -9.67 0.43 -1.96
N ILE A 72 -10.22 0.28 -0.77
CA ILE A 72 -10.02 -0.85 0.12
C ILE A 72 -11.39 -1.42 0.43
N PHE A 73 -11.57 -2.71 0.13
CA PHE A 73 -12.62 -3.50 0.74
C PHE A 73 -12.00 -4.25 1.91
N PHE A 74 -12.66 -4.24 3.07
CA PHE A 74 -12.33 -5.20 4.10
C PHE A 74 -13.58 -5.81 4.72
N GLU A 75 -13.45 -7.07 5.12
CA GLU A 75 -14.46 -7.81 5.85
C GLU A 75 -13.83 -8.43 7.09
N ALA A 76 -14.50 -8.25 8.23
CA ALA A 76 -14.08 -8.75 9.52
C ALA A 76 -15.21 -9.54 10.15
N VAL A 77 -14.93 -10.78 10.58
CA VAL A 77 -15.84 -11.56 11.41
C VAL A 77 -15.38 -11.46 12.85
N LEU A 78 -16.28 -11.10 13.75
CA LEU A 78 -16.01 -10.95 15.17
C LEU A 78 -16.53 -12.16 15.94
N GLY A 79 -15.73 -12.62 16.90
CA GLY A 79 -16.13 -13.58 17.91
C GLY A 79 -16.34 -12.90 19.27
N TYR A 80 -17.09 -13.58 20.13
CA TYR A 80 -17.27 -13.16 21.52
C TYR A 80 -17.01 -14.35 22.46
N SER A 81 -16.17 -14.14 23.47
CA SER A 81 -15.94 -15.12 24.54
C SER A 81 -15.89 -14.46 25.91
N ARG A 82 -14.92 -13.56 26.13
CA ARG A 82 -14.78 -12.69 27.31
C ARG A 82 -14.57 -11.22 26.92
N GLY A 83 -14.93 -10.91 25.68
CA GLY A 83 -14.61 -9.69 24.96
C GLY A 83 -14.76 -9.93 23.46
N LEU A 84 -14.83 -8.85 22.68
CA LEU A 84 -14.82 -8.93 21.23
C LEU A 84 -13.41 -9.27 20.73
N PHE A 85 -13.31 -10.22 19.82
CA PHE A 85 -12.05 -10.53 19.13
C PHE A 85 -12.28 -10.69 17.64
N LEU A 86 -11.26 -10.43 16.84
CA LEU A 86 -11.27 -10.64 15.40
C LEU A 86 -11.03 -12.13 15.12
N ARG A 87 -12.03 -12.79 14.51
CA ARG A 87 -11.95 -14.21 14.12
C ARG A 87 -11.32 -14.37 12.74
N SER A 88 -11.74 -13.57 11.79
CA SER A 88 -11.17 -13.52 10.44
C SER A 88 -11.18 -12.10 9.91
N PHE A 89 -10.26 -11.84 8.99
CA PHE A 89 -10.09 -10.56 8.33
C PHE A 89 -9.69 -10.81 6.89
N GLU A 90 -10.48 -10.29 5.98
CA GLU A 90 -10.21 -10.28 4.55
C GLU A 90 -10.05 -8.83 4.12
N LEU A 91 -9.05 -8.58 3.28
CA LEU A 91 -8.78 -7.27 2.71
C LEU A 91 -8.48 -7.44 1.23
N ASP A 92 -9.14 -6.63 0.43
CA ASP A 92 -8.87 -6.46 -1.00
C ASP A 92 -8.65 -4.97 -1.28
N PHE A 93 -7.83 -4.67 -2.26
CA PHE A 93 -7.51 -3.30 -2.61
C PHE A 93 -7.38 -3.11 -4.12
N ASN A 94 -7.81 -1.94 -4.57
CA ASN A 94 -7.62 -1.46 -5.93
C ASN A 94 -6.91 -0.11 -5.85
N ILE A 95 -5.85 0.04 -6.64
CA ILE A 95 -5.09 1.27 -6.72
C ILE A 95 -5.41 1.94 -8.04
N GLY A 96 -5.92 3.17 -7.98
CA GLY A 96 -6.17 3.97 -9.18
C GLY A 96 -4.87 4.40 -9.86
N HIS A 97 -4.01 5.10 -9.11
CA HIS A 97 -2.74 5.61 -9.64
C HIS A 97 -1.63 5.61 -8.59
N ILE A 98 -0.41 5.35 -9.03
CA ILE A 98 0.81 5.45 -8.23
C ILE A 98 1.81 6.30 -9.00
N ASP A 99 2.32 7.32 -8.35
CA ASP A 99 3.47 8.10 -8.76
C ASP A 99 4.58 7.86 -7.74
N ALA A 100 5.75 7.40 -8.17
CA ALA A 100 6.84 7.02 -7.28
C ALA A 100 8.19 7.49 -7.82
N ASP A 101 8.97 8.12 -6.94
CA ASP A 101 10.36 8.50 -7.19
C ASP A 101 11.28 7.61 -6.37
N LEU A 102 12.11 6.84 -7.09
CA LEU A 102 13.14 5.97 -6.55
C LEU A 102 14.52 6.61 -6.77
N GLY A 103 15.02 7.28 -5.74
CA GLY A 103 16.37 7.87 -5.78
C GLY A 103 17.45 6.82 -5.99
N ASN A 104 18.46 7.11 -6.82
CA ASN A 104 19.55 6.19 -7.19
C ASN A 104 19.10 4.85 -7.81
N PHE A 105 17.91 4.80 -8.40
CA PHE A 105 17.49 3.62 -9.15
C PHE A 105 18.45 3.37 -10.32
N MET A 106 18.86 2.11 -10.51
CA MET A 106 19.83 1.65 -11.52
C MET A 106 21.25 2.24 -11.38
N GLY A 107 21.60 2.82 -10.23
CA GLY A 107 22.97 3.26 -9.93
C GLY A 107 23.40 4.57 -10.61
N ASP A 108 22.51 5.26 -11.33
CA ASP A 108 22.80 6.55 -11.97
C ASP A 108 21.60 7.50 -11.90
N SER A 109 21.85 8.74 -11.47
CA SER A 109 20.89 9.85 -11.38
C SER A 109 20.23 10.25 -12.71
N ARG A 110 20.85 9.93 -13.86
CA ARG A 110 20.32 10.26 -15.19
C ARG A 110 19.41 9.15 -15.74
N THR A 111 19.77 7.89 -15.51
CA THR A 111 18.93 6.73 -15.85
C THR A 111 17.70 6.62 -14.93
N GLY A 112 17.86 6.93 -13.63
CA GLY A 112 16.75 6.96 -12.68
C GLY A 112 15.66 7.98 -13.06
N LYS A 113 16.04 9.16 -13.58
CA LYS A 113 15.08 10.17 -14.04
C LYS A 113 14.23 9.71 -15.23
N VAL A 114 14.80 8.97 -16.18
CA VAL A 114 14.08 8.46 -17.35
C VAL A 114 13.12 7.32 -16.99
N MET A 115 13.39 6.59 -15.90
CA MET A 115 12.52 5.50 -15.44
C MET A 115 11.50 5.93 -14.38
N ASN A 116 11.67 7.12 -13.78
CA ASN A 116 10.70 7.73 -12.87
C ASN A 116 9.73 8.70 -13.60
N GLU A 117 9.91 8.91 -14.92
CA GLU A 117 8.92 9.53 -15.83
C GLU A 117 7.95 8.47 -16.38
#